data_AF-A0A7D5PAV1-F1
#
_entry.id   AF-A0A7D5PAV1-F1
#
_cell.length_a   1.000
_cell.length_b   1.000
_cell.length_c   1.000
_cell.angle_alpha   90.00
_cell.angle_beta   90.00
_cell.angle_gamma   90.00
#
_symmetry.space_group_name_H-M   'P 1'
#
loop_
_entity.id
_entity.type
_entity.pdbx_description
1 polymer ?
#
loop_
_entity_poly.entity_id
_entity_poly.type
_entity_poly.pdbx_seq_one_letter_code
_entity_poly.pdbx_strand_id
1 'polypeptide(L)'
;MTDRESLEARVAALEATVEQQAARIDDLEADLEAERQAREAAETRVDDLEATVERQDALLDALRKRMKTSRGMIGELQSRELEKGAHLRWAHVKPTLDDDLLDLHEDTVERISKDDGEYIRLPAEADPLDHDDGVALAHGDLLPIQQLAQLDEKTLQSVADARPDRLAAQIWQARQENTGDLWNDGCNGVREFLDAGELATWIRIQEGDVSRDYATKLARRTIDALLDLSNHRLYDELRSRRADGLQYKERRVVLPADAEIPGESRSKSEPVESEESAPATAGVTGD
;
A
#
# COMPACT_ATOMS: atom_id res chain seq x y z
N MET A 1 -96.16 -36.17 52.37
CA MET A 1 -95.02 -36.83 51.71
C MET A 1 -94.72 -38.10 52.47
N THR A 2 -94.76 -39.25 51.79
CA THR A 2 -94.38 -40.53 52.39
C THR A 2 -92.85 -40.65 52.37
N ASP A 3 -92.22 -41.36 53.31
CA ASP A 3 -90.75 -41.56 53.35
C ASP A 3 -90.18 -42.06 52.01
N ARG A 4 -91.01 -42.79 51.25
CA ARG A 4 -90.72 -43.26 49.91
C ARG A 4 -90.48 -42.12 48.91
N GLU A 5 -91.35 -41.11 48.88
CA GLU A 5 -91.21 -39.94 47.98
C GLU A 5 -89.94 -39.13 48.30
N SER A 6 -89.59 -39.01 49.58
CA SER A 6 -88.36 -38.34 50.01
C SER A 6 -87.10 -39.09 49.59
N LEU A 7 -87.12 -40.43 49.65
CA LEU A 7 -86.03 -41.27 49.15
C LEU A 7 -85.91 -41.21 47.63
N GLU A 8 -87.03 -41.28 46.90
CA GLU A 8 -87.05 -41.18 45.43
C GLU A 8 -86.48 -39.83 44.96
N ALA A 9 -86.86 -38.71 45.60
CA ALA A 9 -86.30 -37.39 45.29
C ALA A 9 -84.79 -37.30 45.57
N ARG A 10 -84.32 -37.91 46.66
CA ARG A 10 -82.89 -37.92 47.01
C ARG A 10 -82.07 -38.80 46.06
N VAL A 11 -82.62 -39.93 45.61
CA VAL A 11 -81.99 -40.78 44.60
C VAL A 11 -81.84 -40.01 43.29
N ALA A 12 -82.91 -39.37 42.80
CA ALA A 12 -82.85 -38.57 41.57
C ALA A 12 -81.82 -37.42 41.66
N ALA A 13 -81.72 -36.75 42.83
CA ALA A 13 -80.73 -35.70 43.04
C ALA A 13 -79.27 -36.23 43.06
N LEU A 14 -79.06 -37.42 43.64
CA LEU A 14 -77.76 -38.08 43.63
C LEU A 14 -77.38 -38.55 42.23
N GLU A 15 -78.32 -39.12 41.48
CA GLU A 15 -78.14 -39.52 40.08
C GLU A 15 -77.71 -38.32 39.22
N ALA A 16 -78.43 -37.19 39.33
CA ALA A 16 -78.07 -35.96 38.63
C ALA A 16 -76.68 -35.42 39.02
N THR A 17 -76.30 -35.55 40.30
CA THR A 17 -74.96 -35.14 40.77
C THR A 17 -73.88 -36.05 40.19
N VAL A 18 -74.12 -37.37 40.15
CA VAL A 18 -73.20 -38.35 39.56
C VAL A 18 -73.03 -38.09 38.07
N GLU A 19 -74.11 -37.82 37.34
CA GLU A 19 -74.04 -37.45 35.91
C GLU A 19 -73.24 -36.17 35.69
N GLN A 20 -73.47 -35.13 36.51
CA GLN A 20 -72.70 -33.89 36.42
C GLN A 20 -71.21 -34.10 36.73
N GLN A 21 -70.90 -34.93 37.73
CA GLN A 21 -69.52 -35.27 38.07
C GLN A 21 -68.85 -36.09 36.97
N ALA A 22 -69.56 -37.03 36.35
CA ALA A 22 -69.06 -37.82 35.24
C ALA A 22 -68.71 -36.91 34.05
N ALA A 23 -69.62 -36.01 33.65
CA ALA A 23 -69.34 -35.06 32.57
C ALA A 23 -68.11 -34.18 32.86
N ARG A 24 -67.97 -33.71 34.12
CA ARG A 24 -66.80 -32.92 34.52
C ARG A 24 -65.51 -33.74 34.50
N ILE A 25 -65.55 -35.03 34.84
CA ILE A 25 -64.40 -35.92 34.75
C ILE A 25 -64.00 -36.07 33.28
N ASP A 26 -64.95 -36.32 32.39
CA ASP A 26 -64.69 -36.46 30.95
C ASP A 26 -64.04 -35.17 30.37
N ASP A 27 -64.55 -33.99 30.75
CA ASP A 27 -63.97 -32.70 30.34
C ASP A 27 -62.53 -32.53 30.85
N LEU A 28 -62.29 -32.83 32.13
CA LEU A 28 -60.95 -32.72 32.74
C LEU A 28 -59.96 -33.72 32.13
N GLU A 29 -60.41 -34.93 31.77
CA GLU A 29 -59.58 -35.92 31.08
C GLU A 29 -59.22 -35.45 29.68
N ALA A 30 -60.15 -34.82 28.95
CA ALA A 30 -59.88 -34.23 27.65
C ALA A 30 -58.89 -33.06 27.73
N ASP A 31 -59.05 -32.16 28.70
CA ASP A 31 -58.13 -31.04 28.94
C ASP A 31 -56.73 -31.53 29.33
N LEU A 32 -56.64 -32.54 30.20
CA LEU A 32 -55.38 -33.14 30.61
C LEU A 32 -54.62 -33.75 29.42
N GLU A 33 -55.34 -34.41 28.51
CA GLU A 33 -54.76 -34.99 27.31
C GLU A 33 -54.29 -33.90 26.33
N ALA A 34 -55.06 -32.82 26.16
CA ALA A 34 -54.66 -31.67 25.35
C ALA A 34 -53.39 -31.00 25.89
N GLU A 35 -53.31 -30.79 27.21
CA GLU A 35 -52.11 -30.22 27.85
C GLU A 35 -50.89 -31.14 27.75
N ARG A 36 -51.06 -32.46 27.84
CA ARG A 36 -49.97 -33.41 27.61
C ARG A 36 -49.40 -33.31 26.20
N GLN A 37 -50.27 -33.24 25.19
CA GLN A 37 -49.84 -33.07 23.80
C GLN A 37 -49.17 -31.72 23.57
N ALA A 38 -49.70 -30.64 24.15
CA ALA A 38 -49.08 -29.32 24.07
C ALA A 38 -47.69 -29.31 24.71
N ARG A 39 -47.54 -29.99 25.86
CA ARG A 39 -46.26 -30.13 26.55
C ARG A 39 -45.24 -30.92 25.73
N GLU A 40 -45.63 -32.06 25.15
CA GLU A 40 -44.75 -32.87 24.30
C GLU A 40 -44.26 -32.08 23.07
N ALA A 41 -45.17 -31.31 22.45
CA ALA A 41 -44.82 -30.43 21.33
C ALA A 41 -43.85 -29.31 21.76
N ALA A 42 -44.02 -28.75 22.96
CA ALA A 42 -43.13 -27.74 23.51
C ALA A 42 -41.75 -28.32 23.84
N GLU A 43 -41.68 -29.51 24.46
CA GLU A 43 -40.43 -30.22 24.76
C GLU A 43 -39.66 -30.52 23.46
N THR A 44 -40.34 -31.03 22.42
CA THR A 44 -39.72 -31.25 21.10
C THR A 44 -39.15 -29.95 20.52
N ARG A 45 -39.88 -28.84 20.64
CA ARG A 45 -39.41 -27.54 20.15
C ARG A 45 -38.20 -27.01 20.92
N VAL A 46 -38.14 -27.27 22.22
CA VAL A 46 -36.98 -26.90 23.05
C VAL A 46 -35.76 -27.68 22.58
N ASP A 47 -35.88 -29.00 22.41
CA ASP A 47 -34.78 -29.85 21.94
C ASP A 47 -34.25 -29.40 20.56
N ASP A 48 -35.15 -29.05 19.63
CA ASP A 48 -34.78 -28.52 18.31
C ASP A 48 -34.03 -27.18 18.38
N LEU A 49 -34.45 -26.29 19.30
CA LEU A 49 -33.81 -24.99 19.50
C LEU A 49 -32.44 -25.16 20.15
N GLU A 50 -32.30 -26.04 21.15
CA GLU A 50 -31.03 -26.37 21.78
C GLU A 50 -30.03 -26.92 20.77
N ALA A 51 -30.45 -27.89 19.94
CA ALA A 51 -29.61 -28.44 18.87
C ALA A 51 -29.20 -27.37 17.83
N THR A 52 -30.05 -26.37 17.60
CA THR A 52 -29.73 -25.24 16.70
C THR A 52 -28.69 -24.31 17.32
N VAL A 53 -28.83 -23.99 18.61
CA VAL A 53 -27.88 -23.15 19.35
C VAL A 53 -26.51 -23.81 19.39
N GLU A 54 -26.42 -25.10 19.73
CA GLU A 54 -25.16 -25.84 19.73
C GLU A 54 -24.45 -25.79 18.38
N ARG A 55 -25.21 -25.95 17.29
CA ARG A 55 -24.66 -25.85 15.93
C ARG A 55 -24.15 -24.44 15.62
N GLN A 56 -24.88 -23.41 16.04
CA GLN A 56 -24.47 -22.02 15.82
C GLN A 56 -23.21 -21.67 16.61
N ASP A 57 -23.10 -22.13 17.86
CA ASP A 57 -21.90 -21.93 18.68
C ASP A 57 -20.67 -22.60 18.07
N ALA A 58 -20.82 -23.84 17.59
CA ALA A 58 -19.75 -24.54 16.89
C ALA A 58 -19.29 -23.79 15.63
N LEU A 59 -20.22 -23.19 14.88
CA LEU A 59 -19.91 -22.36 13.71
C LEU A 59 -19.20 -21.06 14.09
N LEU A 60 -19.66 -20.37 15.13
CA LEU A 60 -19.04 -19.15 15.62
C LEU A 60 -17.60 -19.40 16.09
N ASP A 61 -17.36 -20.50 16.80
CA ASP A 61 -16.01 -20.88 17.23
C ASP A 61 -15.10 -21.22 16.06
N ALA A 62 -15.60 -21.92 15.05
CA ALA A 62 -14.85 -22.17 13.82
C ALA A 62 -14.49 -20.86 13.10
N LEU A 63 -15.44 -19.92 13.01
CA LEU A 63 -15.21 -18.60 12.40
C LEU A 63 -14.20 -17.77 13.19
N ARG A 64 -14.29 -17.75 14.53
CA ARG A 64 -13.31 -17.08 15.41
C ARG A 64 -11.91 -17.64 15.22
N LYS A 65 -11.76 -18.97 15.19
CA LYS A 65 -10.47 -19.64 14.93
C LYS A 65 -9.91 -19.24 13.58
N ARG A 66 -10.72 -19.29 12.52
CA ARG A 66 -10.31 -18.88 11.17
C ARG A 66 -9.87 -17.42 11.12
N MET A 67 -10.63 -16.52 11.74
CA MET A 67 -10.30 -15.10 11.78
C MET A 67 -8.97 -14.85 12.48
N LYS A 68 -8.71 -15.53 13.62
CA LYS A 68 -7.43 -15.46 14.31
C LYS A 68 -6.27 -15.91 13.42
N THR A 69 -6.41 -17.05 12.72
CA THR A 69 -5.39 -17.53 11.78
C THR A 69 -5.16 -16.53 10.64
N SER A 70 -6.23 -15.99 10.04
CA SER A 70 -6.11 -14.98 8.99
C SER A 70 -5.41 -13.71 9.47
N ARG A 71 -5.71 -13.24 10.69
CA ARG A 71 -5.06 -12.07 11.26
C ARG A 71 -3.57 -12.31 11.55
N GLY A 72 -3.22 -13.51 12.04
CA GLY A 72 -1.83 -13.92 12.20
C GLY A 72 -1.05 -13.93 10.88
N MET A 73 -1.64 -14.48 9.81
CA MET A 73 -1.02 -14.46 8.47
C MET A 73 -0.84 -13.03 7.95
N ILE A 74 -1.78 -12.11 8.23
CA ILE A 74 -1.63 -10.69 7.88
C ILE A 74 -0.43 -10.09 8.63
N GLY A 75 -0.28 -10.36 9.93
CA GLY A 75 0.89 -9.92 10.71
C GLY A 75 2.21 -10.43 10.16
N GLU A 76 2.30 -11.72 9.81
CA GLU A 76 3.50 -12.29 9.18
C GLU A 76 3.83 -11.63 7.84
N LEU A 77 2.83 -11.38 7.00
CA LEU A 77 3.01 -10.69 5.73
C LEU A 77 3.47 -9.25 5.95
N GLN A 78 2.83 -8.52 6.86
CA GLN A 78 3.21 -7.16 7.21
C GLN A 78 4.65 -7.09 7.73
N SER A 79 5.08 -8.03 8.57
CA SER A 79 6.47 -8.13 9.05
C SER A 79 7.45 -8.28 7.89
N ARG A 80 7.19 -9.24 6.99
CA ARG A 80 8.06 -9.50 5.83
C ARG A 80 8.13 -8.32 4.87
N GLU A 81 7.03 -7.63 4.65
CA GLU A 81 7.03 -6.44 3.79
C GLU A 81 7.81 -5.29 4.45
N LEU A 82 7.68 -5.11 5.78
CA LEU A 82 8.48 -4.14 6.52
C LEU A 82 9.97 -4.48 6.49
N GLU A 83 10.35 -5.76 6.65
CA GLU A 83 11.73 -6.24 6.52
C GLU A 83 12.32 -5.99 5.13
N LYS A 84 11.49 -5.98 4.08
CA LYS A 84 11.90 -5.59 2.71
C LYS A 84 12.00 -4.06 2.53
N GLY A 85 11.71 -3.27 3.56
CA GLY A 85 11.70 -1.82 3.50
C GLY A 85 10.42 -1.23 2.88
N ALA A 86 9.31 -1.96 2.89
CA ALA A 86 8.04 -1.43 2.38
C ALA A 86 7.42 -0.39 3.32
N HIS A 87 6.64 0.51 2.74
CA HIS A 87 5.90 1.55 3.44
C HIS A 87 4.46 1.11 3.64
N LEU A 88 4.11 0.73 4.86
CA LEU A 88 2.77 0.24 5.18
C LEU A 88 1.91 1.35 5.79
N ARG A 89 0.66 1.47 5.36
CA ARG A 89 -0.27 2.46 5.91
C ARG A 89 -0.51 2.18 7.39
N TRP A 90 -0.36 3.21 8.23
CA TRP A 90 -0.51 3.11 9.68
C TRP A 90 -1.88 2.52 10.06
N ALA A 91 -2.96 2.99 9.42
CA ALA A 91 -4.32 2.53 9.70
C ALA A 91 -4.52 1.01 9.47
N HIS A 92 -3.71 0.37 8.62
CA HIS A 92 -3.79 -1.06 8.34
C HIS A 92 -2.86 -1.91 9.21
N VAL A 93 -1.80 -1.30 9.75
CA VAL A 93 -0.85 -1.99 10.62
C VAL A 93 -1.24 -1.86 12.09
N LYS A 94 -1.77 -0.71 12.49
CA LYS A 94 -2.17 -0.44 13.87
C LYS A 94 -3.01 -1.56 14.49
N PRO A 95 -4.06 -2.10 13.85
CA PRO A 95 -4.84 -3.18 14.45
C PRO A 95 -4.04 -4.47 14.65
N THR A 96 -3.02 -4.73 13.83
CA THR A 96 -2.17 -5.91 13.97
C THR A 96 -1.12 -5.70 15.07
N LEU A 97 -0.63 -4.47 15.21
CA LEU A 97 0.27 -4.05 16.28
C LEU A 97 -0.43 -4.08 17.65
N ASP A 98 -1.63 -3.49 17.76
CA ASP A 98 -2.44 -3.46 18.99
C ASP A 98 -2.84 -4.88 19.48
N ASP A 99 -2.90 -5.85 18.57
CA ASP A 99 -3.22 -7.25 18.85
C ASP A 99 -1.96 -8.11 19.14
N ASP A 100 -0.76 -7.50 19.23
CA ASP A 100 0.54 -8.18 19.41
C ASP A 100 0.82 -9.27 18.35
N LEU A 101 0.31 -9.07 17.12
CA LEU A 101 0.50 -10.00 15.99
C LEU A 101 1.69 -9.62 15.11
N LEU A 102 2.29 -8.46 15.36
CA LEU A 102 3.56 -8.04 14.81
C LEU A 102 4.56 -7.97 15.96
N ASP A 103 5.71 -8.62 15.79
CA ASP A 103 6.82 -8.58 16.76
C ASP A 103 7.61 -7.27 16.61
N LEU A 104 6.88 -6.15 16.65
CA LEU A 104 7.39 -4.79 16.54
C LEU A 104 6.76 -3.95 17.64
N HIS A 105 7.50 -3.00 18.18
CA HIS A 105 6.97 -1.99 19.09
C HIS A 105 6.83 -0.66 18.35
N GLU A 106 5.90 0.18 18.81
CA GLU A 106 5.67 1.51 18.22
C GLU A 106 6.96 2.37 18.21
N ASP A 107 7.84 2.16 19.20
CA ASP A 107 9.13 2.85 19.32
C ASP A 107 10.20 2.34 18.34
N THR A 108 9.97 1.19 17.69
CA THR A 108 10.92 0.55 16.76
C THR A 108 10.63 0.92 15.30
N VAL A 109 9.51 1.59 15.02
CA VAL A 109 9.07 1.95 13.66
C VAL A 109 9.16 3.45 13.43
N GLU A 110 9.55 3.84 12.21
CA GLU A 110 9.53 5.23 11.79
C GLU A 110 8.18 5.59 11.19
N ARG A 111 7.60 6.73 11.57
CA ARG A 111 6.37 7.27 11.00
C ARG A 111 6.68 8.29 9.93
N ILE A 112 6.15 8.07 8.73
CA ILE A 112 6.31 8.93 7.56
C ILE A 112 4.95 9.49 7.16
N SER A 113 4.88 10.80 6.94
CA SER A 113 3.71 11.43 6.33
C SER A 113 3.92 11.56 4.83
N LYS A 114 2.95 11.10 4.04
CA LYS A 114 2.87 11.30 2.59
C LYS A 114 1.58 12.04 2.25
N ASP A 115 1.46 12.52 1.01
CA ASP A 115 0.31 13.29 0.54
C ASP A 115 -1.05 12.57 0.75
N ASP A 116 -1.04 11.24 0.76
CA ASP A 116 -2.23 10.41 0.88
C ASP A 116 -2.43 9.77 2.27
N GLY A 117 -1.56 10.09 3.24
CA GLY A 117 -1.73 9.70 4.64
C GLY A 117 -0.44 9.33 5.37
N GLU A 118 -0.62 8.68 6.53
CA GLU A 118 0.48 8.25 7.39
C GLU A 118 0.88 6.79 7.14
N TYR A 119 2.19 6.59 7.09
CA TYR A 119 2.85 5.32 6.83
C TYR A 119 3.84 4.99 7.93
N ILE A 120 4.14 3.71 8.08
CA ILE A 120 5.23 3.21 8.90
C ILE A 120 6.22 2.42 8.06
N ARG A 121 7.47 2.40 8.53
CA ARG A 121 8.53 1.55 8.03
C ARG A 121 9.43 1.10 9.18
N LEU A 122 10.29 0.12 8.92
CA LEU A 122 11.45 -0.11 9.77
C LEU A 122 12.53 0.94 9.44
N PRO A 123 13.27 1.43 10.45
CA PRO A 123 14.48 2.21 10.23
C PRO A 123 15.42 1.43 9.30
N ALA A 124 15.95 2.10 8.27
CA ALA A 124 16.94 1.48 7.41
C ALA A 124 18.27 1.35 8.17
N GLU A 125 18.93 0.19 8.10
CA GLU A 125 20.25 -0.02 8.73
C GLU A 125 21.35 0.83 8.05
N ALA A 126 21.17 1.17 6.76
CA ALA A 126 22.06 2.03 5.99
C ALA A 126 21.28 2.74 4.87
N ASP A 127 21.63 3.99 4.55
CA ASP A 127 21.10 4.70 3.39
C ASP A 127 21.70 4.09 2.12
N PRO A 128 20.89 3.58 1.17
CA PRO A 128 21.37 2.95 -0.05
C PRO A 128 22.10 3.92 -1.00
N LEU A 129 22.00 5.23 -0.75
CA LEU A 129 22.69 6.28 -1.49
C LEU A 129 23.71 7.05 -0.62
N ASP A 130 23.96 6.57 0.60
CA ASP A 130 25.00 7.09 1.53
C ASP A 130 24.93 8.62 1.76
N HIS A 131 23.72 9.16 1.92
CA HIS A 131 23.52 10.59 2.20
C HIS A 131 23.77 10.93 3.66
N ASP A 132 24.33 12.13 3.89
CA ASP A 132 24.62 12.68 5.22
C ASP A 132 23.47 13.53 5.80
N ASP A 133 22.30 13.58 5.13
CA ASP A 133 21.19 14.47 5.47
C ASP A 133 20.30 13.95 6.63
N GLY A 134 20.75 12.93 7.37
CA GLY A 134 20.19 12.50 8.65
C GLY A 134 18.91 11.66 8.60
N VAL A 135 18.30 11.46 7.43
CA VAL A 135 17.18 10.52 7.22
C VAL A 135 17.60 9.50 6.16
N ALA A 136 17.92 8.28 6.60
CA ALA A 136 18.26 7.20 5.68
C ALA A 136 17.05 6.85 4.79
N LEU A 137 17.27 6.82 3.48
CA LEU A 137 16.28 6.30 2.54
C LEU A 137 16.18 4.78 2.67
N ALA A 138 14.98 4.23 2.50
CA ALA A 138 14.85 2.79 2.28
C ALA A 138 15.04 2.49 0.78
N HIS A 139 15.45 1.28 0.43
CA HIS A 139 15.53 0.87 -0.98
C HIS A 139 14.19 1.05 -1.73
N GLY A 140 13.07 0.91 -1.02
CA GLY A 140 11.72 1.15 -1.56
C GLY A 140 11.37 2.62 -1.85
N ASP A 141 12.15 3.58 -1.36
CA ASP A 141 11.95 5.02 -1.63
C ASP A 141 12.59 5.49 -2.92
N LEU A 142 13.53 4.70 -3.42
CA LEU A 142 14.26 4.98 -4.64
C LEU A 142 13.34 4.82 -5.86
N LEU A 143 13.62 5.62 -6.90
CA LEU A 143 13.04 5.38 -8.21
C LEU A 143 13.41 3.99 -8.73
N PRO A 144 12.57 3.35 -9.57
CA PRO A 144 12.94 2.10 -10.24
C PRO A 144 14.31 2.18 -10.91
N ILE A 145 14.64 3.32 -11.53
CA ILE A 145 15.95 3.53 -12.13
C ILE A 145 17.11 3.60 -11.12
N GLN A 146 16.89 4.21 -9.94
CA GLN A 146 17.87 4.27 -8.85
C GLN A 146 18.11 2.88 -8.24
N GLN A 147 17.05 2.08 -8.08
CA GLN A 147 17.15 0.71 -7.60
C GLN A 147 17.98 -0.15 -8.56
N LEU A 148 17.71 -0.07 -9.86
CA LEU A 148 18.47 -0.81 -10.88
C LEU A 148 19.92 -0.37 -10.95
N ALA A 149 20.20 0.93 -10.81
CA ALA A 149 21.55 1.49 -10.83
C ALA A 149 22.44 1.03 -9.67
N GLN A 150 21.87 0.47 -8.60
CA GLN A 150 22.62 -0.10 -7.46
C GLN A 150 22.98 -1.57 -7.63
N LEU A 151 22.38 -2.26 -8.59
CA LEU A 151 22.66 -3.67 -8.83
C LEU A 151 24.01 -3.84 -9.51
N ASP A 152 24.74 -4.89 -9.15
CA ASP A 152 25.91 -5.30 -9.90
C ASP A 152 25.50 -5.76 -11.32
N GLU A 153 26.41 -5.63 -12.28
CA GLU A 153 26.13 -5.92 -13.70
C GLU A 153 25.53 -7.31 -13.95
N LYS A 154 25.97 -8.32 -13.19
CA LYS A 154 25.48 -9.69 -13.35
C LYS A 154 24.03 -9.83 -12.87
N THR A 155 23.69 -9.18 -11.76
CA THR A 155 22.32 -9.14 -11.24
C THR A 155 21.42 -8.29 -12.13
N LEU A 156 21.90 -7.13 -12.58
CA LEU A 156 21.18 -6.26 -13.52
C LEU A 156 20.85 -7.01 -14.82
N GLN A 157 21.79 -7.81 -15.35
CA GLN A 157 21.56 -8.66 -16.52
C GLN A 157 20.50 -9.75 -16.30
N SER A 158 20.31 -10.21 -15.06
CA SER A 158 19.31 -11.22 -14.71
C SER A 158 17.92 -10.64 -14.43
N VAL A 159 17.83 -9.37 -13.98
CA VAL A 159 16.59 -8.75 -13.51
C VAL A 159 15.93 -7.90 -14.60
N ALA A 160 16.72 -7.20 -15.42
CA ALA A 160 16.20 -6.35 -16.47
C ALA A 160 16.14 -7.12 -17.81
N ASP A 161 14.94 -7.63 -18.11
CA ASP A 161 14.65 -8.44 -19.31
C ASP A 161 14.96 -7.70 -20.62
N ALA A 162 14.87 -6.37 -20.62
CA ALA A 162 15.10 -5.53 -21.79
C ALA A 162 16.46 -4.82 -21.74
N ARG A 163 17.23 -4.91 -22.83
CA ARG A 163 18.51 -4.20 -23.00
C ARG A 163 18.41 -2.67 -22.83
N PRO A 164 17.35 -1.98 -23.28
CA PRO A 164 17.16 -0.55 -23.00
C PRO A 164 17.17 -0.19 -21.51
N ASP A 165 16.53 -1.01 -20.67
CA ASP A 165 16.39 -0.79 -19.23
C ASP A 165 17.74 -0.91 -18.52
N ARG A 166 18.56 -1.88 -18.94
CA ARG A 166 19.94 -2.04 -18.45
C ARG A 166 20.81 -0.85 -18.77
N LEU A 167 20.75 -0.38 -20.02
CA LEU A 167 21.49 0.81 -20.43
C LEU A 167 21.00 2.06 -19.68
N ALA A 168 19.68 2.19 -19.47
CA ALA A 168 19.09 3.27 -18.68
C ALA A 168 19.64 3.28 -17.25
N ALA A 169 19.69 2.12 -16.58
CA ALA A 169 20.27 1.98 -15.25
C ALA A 169 21.76 2.35 -15.20
N GLN A 170 22.58 1.87 -16.16
CA GLN A 170 24.01 2.21 -16.24
C GLN A 170 24.25 3.72 -16.48
N ILE A 171 23.44 4.35 -17.33
CA ILE A 171 23.52 5.81 -17.60
C ILE A 171 23.16 6.60 -16.35
N TRP A 172 22.19 6.13 -15.57
CA TRP A 172 21.80 6.75 -14.31
C TRP A 172 22.84 6.54 -13.20
N GLN A 173 23.49 5.37 -13.17
CA GLN A 173 24.62 5.11 -12.28
C GLN A 173 25.80 6.05 -12.58
N ALA A 174 26.18 6.17 -13.86
CA ALA A 174 27.27 7.04 -14.30
C ALA A 174 27.02 8.53 -13.96
N ARG A 175 25.73 8.94 -13.89
CA ARG A 175 25.32 10.27 -13.42
C ARG A 175 25.62 10.47 -11.93
N GLN A 176 25.23 9.51 -11.09
CA GLN A 176 25.38 9.60 -9.64
C GLN A 176 26.85 9.54 -9.21
N GLU A 177 27.64 8.68 -9.86
CA GLU A 177 29.07 8.53 -9.58
C GLU A 177 29.92 9.65 -10.22
N ASN A 178 29.30 10.52 -11.03
CA ASN A 178 29.97 11.54 -11.84
C ASN A 178 31.16 10.99 -12.65
N THR A 179 31.06 9.74 -13.07
CA THR A 179 32.10 8.98 -13.80
C THR A 179 31.88 8.98 -15.31
N GLY A 180 30.76 9.53 -15.79
CA GLY A 180 30.42 9.60 -17.21
C GLY A 180 30.11 11.01 -17.70
N ASP A 181 30.85 11.48 -18.71
CA ASP A 181 30.71 12.76 -19.42
C ASP A 181 29.47 12.81 -20.36
N LEU A 182 28.39 12.13 -19.96
CA LEU A 182 27.17 11.92 -20.75
C LEU A 182 26.06 12.91 -20.39
N TRP A 183 25.95 13.22 -19.11
CA TRP A 183 25.00 14.20 -18.60
C TRP A 183 25.66 15.56 -18.67
N ASN A 184 25.01 16.48 -19.37
CA ASN A 184 25.47 17.84 -19.51
C ASN A 184 24.75 18.72 -18.49
N ASP A 185 25.48 19.65 -17.88
CA ASP A 185 24.91 20.66 -16.99
C ASP A 185 23.87 21.52 -17.73
N GLY A 186 22.71 21.69 -17.08
CA GLY A 186 21.61 22.48 -17.57
C GLY A 186 21.70 23.97 -17.25
N CYS A 187 20.80 24.75 -17.84
CA CYS A 187 20.55 26.14 -17.47
C CYS A 187 19.05 26.45 -17.58
N ASN A 188 18.60 27.56 -16.98
CA ASN A 188 17.21 28.06 -17.05
C ASN A 188 16.14 27.03 -16.66
N GLY A 189 16.20 26.51 -15.44
CA GLY A 189 15.20 25.54 -14.94
C GLY A 189 15.45 24.11 -15.38
N VAL A 190 16.53 23.85 -16.12
CA VAL A 190 17.06 22.52 -16.39
C VAL A 190 18.23 22.26 -15.44
N ARG A 191 18.19 21.14 -14.70
CA ARG A 191 19.31 20.67 -13.86
C ARG A 191 20.40 20.08 -14.74
N GLU A 192 20.03 19.08 -15.53
CA GLU A 192 20.93 18.33 -16.40
C GLU A 192 20.18 17.84 -17.64
N PHE A 193 20.89 17.54 -18.71
CA PHE A 193 20.31 16.96 -19.92
C PHE A 193 21.23 15.95 -20.62
N LEU A 194 20.61 15.06 -21.40
CA LEU A 194 21.27 14.04 -22.20
C LEU A 194 20.77 14.12 -23.65
N ASP A 195 21.70 14.28 -24.61
CA ASP A 195 21.38 14.33 -26.03
C ASP A 195 21.38 12.91 -26.66
N ALA A 196 20.37 12.61 -27.49
CA ALA A 196 20.22 11.28 -28.08
C ALA A 196 21.38 10.88 -29.00
N GLY A 197 22.05 11.83 -29.65
CA GLY A 197 23.21 11.57 -30.50
C GLY A 197 24.46 11.21 -29.70
N GLU A 198 24.66 11.83 -28.54
CA GLU A 198 25.73 11.51 -27.59
C GLU A 198 25.50 10.13 -26.98
N LEU A 199 24.27 9.86 -26.55
CA LEU A 199 23.85 8.54 -26.08
C LEU A 199 24.08 7.46 -27.15
N ALA A 200 23.70 7.71 -28.42
CA ALA A 200 23.93 6.75 -29.49
C ALA A 200 25.43 6.49 -29.74
N THR A 201 26.27 7.50 -29.54
CA THR A 201 27.74 7.37 -29.65
C THR A 201 28.29 6.54 -28.49
N TRP A 202 27.84 6.82 -27.27
CA TRP A 202 28.22 6.06 -26.08
C TRP A 202 27.82 4.59 -26.17
N ILE A 203 26.59 4.30 -26.63
CA ILE A 203 26.13 2.91 -26.85
C ILE A 203 27.06 2.17 -27.81
N ARG A 204 27.58 2.83 -28.87
CA ARG A 204 28.50 2.20 -29.80
C ARG A 204 29.86 1.89 -29.18
N ILE A 205 30.31 2.73 -28.26
CA ILE A 205 31.57 2.53 -27.52
C ILE A 205 31.41 1.38 -26.53
N GLN A 206 30.29 1.35 -25.79
CA GLN A 206 30.01 0.30 -24.80
C GLN A 206 29.79 -1.07 -25.43
N GLU A 207 28.94 -1.15 -26.46
CA GLU A 207 28.47 -2.44 -26.99
C GLU A 207 29.41 -3.05 -28.04
N GLY A 208 30.30 -2.25 -28.64
CA GLY A 208 31.26 -2.70 -29.63
C GLY A 208 30.64 -3.13 -30.98
N ASP A 209 31.22 -2.65 -32.09
CA ASP A 209 30.86 -3.05 -33.47
C ASP A 209 29.36 -3.02 -33.83
N VAL A 210 28.63 -2.03 -33.31
CA VAL A 210 27.21 -1.84 -33.59
C VAL A 210 26.99 -0.77 -34.67
N SER A 211 26.06 -1.01 -35.59
CA SER A 211 25.73 -0.06 -36.66
C SER A 211 25.13 1.24 -36.09
N ARG A 212 25.37 2.35 -36.80
CA ARG A 212 24.86 3.68 -36.39
C ARG A 212 23.34 3.69 -36.26
N ASP A 213 22.64 3.05 -37.18
CA ASP A 213 21.17 2.99 -37.18
C ASP A 213 20.63 2.17 -36.01
N TYR A 214 21.30 1.06 -35.68
CA TYR A 214 20.91 0.27 -34.52
C TYR A 214 21.15 1.04 -33.23
N ALA A 215 22.33 1.65 -33.06
CA ALA A 215 22.64 2.45 -31.88
C ALA A 215 21.67 3.62 -31.70
N THR A 216 21.27 4.27 -32.79
CA THR A 216 20.27 5.35 -32.76
C THR A 216 18.89 4.84 -32.32
N LYS A 217 18.46 3.66 -32.80
CA LYS A 217 17.20 3.03 -32.37
C LYS A 217 17.26 2.57 -30.91
N LEU A 218 18.41 2.05 -30.47
CA LEU A 218 18.61 1.62 -29.09
C LEU A 218 18.61 2.83 -28.16
N ALA A 219 19.31 3.91 -28.51
CA ALA A 219 19.29 5.18 -27.77
C ALA A 219 17.87 5.71 -27.57
N ARG A 220 17.01 5.67 -28.61
CA ARG A 220 15.61 6.09 -28.47
C ARG A 220 14.84 5.25 -27.45
N ARG A 221 14.98 3.91 -27.51
CA ARG A 221 14.32 3.01 -26.55
C ARG A 221 14.88 3.14 -25.15
N THR A 222 16.19 3.40 -25.02
CA THR A 222 16.84 3.67 -23.73
C THR A 222 16.34 4.97 -23.15
N ILE A 223 16.11 6.01 -23.97
CA ILE A 223 15.43 7.23 -23.53
C ILE A 223 14.02 6.93 -23.03
N ASP A 224 13.24 6.15 -23.77
CA ASP A 224 11.89 5.78 -23.32
C ASP A 224 11.95 5.04 -21.96
N ALA A 225 12.90 4.11 -21.80
CA ALA A 225 13.14 3.43 -20.52
C ALA A 225 13.59 4.39 -19.40
N LEU A 226 14.43 5.39 -19.68
CA LEU A 226 14.81 6.43 -18.71
C LEU A 226 13.58 7.22 -18.21
N LEU A 227 12.70 7.62 -19.13
CA LEU A 227 11.47 8.35 -18.79
C LEU A 227 10.54 7.48 -17.94
N ASP A 228 10.34 6.23 -18.33
CA ASP A 228 9.44 5.30 -17.64
C ASP A 228 9.98 4.91 -16.25
N LEU A 229 11.25 4.51 -16.15
CA LEU A 229 11.88 4.08 -14.89
C LEU A 229 12.15 5.24 -13.90
N SER A 230 12.11 6.49 -14.38
CA SER A 230 12.16 7.69 -13.52
C SER A 230 10.78 8.13 -13.03
N ASN A 231 9.72 7.33 -13.26
CA ASN A 231 8.32 7.71 -12.99
C ASN A 231 7.96 9.07 -13.63
N HIS A 232 8.47 9.34 -14.83
CA HIS A 232 8.24 10.58 -15.58
C HIS A 232 8.73 11.86 -14.87
N ARG A 233 9.72 11.76 -13.99
CA ARG A 233 10.44 12.92 -13.43
C ARG A 233 11.39 13.56 -14.45
N LEU A 234 11.71 12.83 -15.50
CA LEU A 234 12.38 13.31 -16.70
C LEU A 234 11.33 13.60 -17.78
N TYR A 235 11.62 14.54 -18.68
CA TYR A 235 10.85 14.76 -19.90
C TYR A 235 11.76 14.76 -21.12
N ASP A 236 11.18 14.51 -22.30
CA ASP A 236 11.89 14.66 -23.56
C ASP A 236 11.45 15.89 -24.35
N GLU A 237 12.40 16.48 -25.07
CA GLU A 237 12.14 17.58 -25.98
C GLU A 237 12.88 17.41 -27.30
N LEU A 238 12.38 18.08 -28.35
CA LEU A 238 13.02 18.14 -29.66
C LEU A 238 13.76 19.45 -29.83
N ARG A 239 15.09 19.40 -29.82
CA ARG A 239 15.94 20.58 -30.03
C ARG A 239 16.42 20.63 -31.47
N SER A 240 16.45 21.83 -32.05
CA SER A 240 17.10 22.04 -33.35
C SER A 240 18.61 22.17 -33.15
N ARG A 241 19.39 21.26 -33.74
CA ARG A 241 20.85 21.32 -33.81
C ARG A 241 21.28 21.67 -35.22
N ARG A 242 22.30 22.53 -35.33
CA ARG A 242 22.99 22.78 -36.60
C ARG A 242 24.34 22.10 -36.56
N ALA A 243 24.55 21.18 -37.49
CA ALA A 243 25.83 20.51 -37.71
C ALA A 243 26.06 20.43 -39.22
N ASP A 244 27.28 20.70 -39.67
CA ASP A 244 27.68 20.61 -41.09
C ASP A 244 26.79 21.41 -42.07
N GLY A 245 26.26 22.56 -41.62
CA GLY A 245 25.38 23.42 -42.42
C GLY A 245 23.94 22.91 -42.58
N LEU A 246 23.60 21.77 -41.98
CA LEU A 246 22.26 21.17 -41.98
C LEU A 246 21.63 21.28 -40.59
N GLN A 247 20.31 21.52 -40.56
CA GLN A 247 19.53 21.61 -39.33
C GLN A 247 18.78 20.31 -39.10
N TYR A 248 19.03 19.67 -37.96
CA TYR A 248 18.39 18.43 -37.56
C TYR A 248 17.63 18.63 -36.26
N LYS A 249 16.54 17.86 -36.08
CA LYS A 249 15.85 17.76 -34.79
C LYS A 249 16.47 16.60 -34.00
N GLU A 250 17.04 16.91 -32.85
CA GLU A 250 17.61 15.95 -31.92
C GLU A 250 16.68 15.82 -30.72
N ARG A 251 16.43 14.58 -30.29
CA ARG A 251 15.68 14.30 -29.06
C ARG A 251 16.64 14.44 -27.89
N ARG A 252 16.19 15.09 -26.83
CA ARG A 252 16.94 15.34 -25.61
C ARG A 252 16.11 14.89 -24.42
N VAL A 253 16.75 14.23 -23.47
CA VAL A 253 16.16 13.96 -22.14
C VAL A 253 16.59 15.06 -21.21
N VAL A 254 15.65 15.56 -20.43
CA VAL A 254 15.84 16.70 -19.55
C VAL A 254 15.42 16.34 -18.14
N LEU A 255 16.29 16.64 -17.17
CA LEU A 255 15.98 16.63 -15.75
C LEU A 255 15.64 18.07 -15.32
N PRO A 256 14.38 18.39 -14.99
CA PRO A 256 14.00 19.69 -14.45
C PRO A 256 14.74 20.03 -13.16
N ALA A 257 15.00 21.32 -12.92
CA ALA A 257 15.61 21.79 -11.68
C ALA A 257 14.74 21.50 -10.44
N ASP A 258 13.42 21.56 -10.60
CA ASP A 258 12.42 21.33 -9.57
C ASP A 258 12.03 19.84 -9.39
N ALA A 259 12.55 18.95 -10.23
CA ALA A 259 12.29 17.52 -10.15
C ALA A 259 12.71 16.94 -8.78
N GLU A 260 11.76 16.29 -8.13
CA GLU A 260 11.94 15.66 -6.82
C GLU A 260 12.52 14.26 -7.01
N ILE A 261 13.85 14.17 -7.07
CA ILE A 261 14.57 12.90 -7.10
C ILE A 261 14.88 12.48 -5.65
N PRO A 262 14.45 11.29 -5.20
CA PRO A 262 14.76 10.79 -3.86
C PRO A 262 16.26 10.82 -3.61
N GLY A 263 16.68 11.45 -2.50
CA GLY A 263 18.09 11.56 -2.12
C GLY A 263 18.82 12.78 -2.66
N GLU A 264 18.31 13.39 -3.73
CA GLU A 264 18.95 14.60 -4.27
C GLU A 264 18.37 15.84 -3.62
N SER A 265 19.16 16.45 -2.72
CA SER A 265 18.85 17.76 -2.16
C SER A 265 18.77 18.80 -3.27
N ARG A 266 17.67 19.59 -3.27
CA ARG A 266 17.52 20.78 -4.12
C ARG A 266 18.70 21.70 -3.83
N SER A 267 19.72 21.71 -4.70
CA SER A 267 20.77 22.72 -4.64
C SER A 267 20.12 24.08 -4.89
N LYS A 268 19.81 24.75 -3.78
CA LYS A 268 19.24 26.08 -3.72
C LYS A 268 20.30 27.07 -4.17
N SER A 269 20.48 27.18 -5.48
CA SER A 269 21.13 28.35 -6.08
C SER A 269 20.17 29.52 -5.95
N GLU A 270 19.98 30.03 -4.73
CA GLU A 270 19.40 31.35 -4.51
C GLU A 270 20.33 32.35 -5.22
N PRO A 271 19.82 33.21 -6.12
CA PRO A 271 20.62 34.27 -6.67
C PRO A 271 20.98 35.19 -5.50
N VAL A 272 22.28 35.34 -5.24
CA VAL A 272 22.79 36.37 -4.35
C VAL A 272 22.32 37.70 -4.93
N GLU A 273 21.26 38.27 -4.36
CA GLU A 273 20.95 39.68 -4.53
C GLU A 273 22.20 40.42 -4.09
N SER A 274 22.92 40.94 -5.09
CA SER A 274 24.07 41.78 -4.86
C SER A 274 23.55 43.02 -4.16
N GLU A 275 23.92 43.18 -2.88
CA GLU A 275 23.76 44.45 -2.18
C GLU A 275 24.50 45.51 -3.00
N GLU A 276 23.71 46.27 -3.76
CA GLU A 276 24.13 47.43 -4.51
C GLU A 276 24.60 48.47 -3.49
N SER A 277 25.91 48.48 -3.26
CA SER A 277 26.61 49.52 -2.50
C SER A 277 26.25 50.89 -3.07
N ALA A 278 25.37 51.60 -2.39
CA ALA A 278 25.11 53.01 -2.65
C ALA A 278 26.38 53.82 -2.33
N PRO A 279 26.87 54.69 -3.25
CA PRO A 279 28.04 55.50 -2.98
C PRO A 279 27.71 56.61 -1.98
N ALA A 280 28.53 56.69 -0.93
CA ALA A 280 28.46 57.70 0.11
C ALA A 280 28.63 59.13 -0.44
N THR A 281 27.76 60.01 0.01
CA THR A 281 27.71 61.43 -0.30
C THR A 281 28.86 62.20 0.37
N ALA A 282 29.63 62.97 -0.42
CA ALA A 282 30.55 63.98 0.10
C ALA A 282 29.88 65.35 0.02
N GLY A 283 29.30 65.79 1.15
CA GLY A 283 28.82 67.16 1.35
C GLY A 283 29.95 68.04 1.88
N VAL A 284 30.25 69.12 1.16
CA VAL A 284 31.20 70.17 1.54
C VAL A 284 30.46 71.30 2.27
N THR A 285 30.88 71.57 3.50
CA THR A 285 30.73 72.82 4.27
C THR A 285 31.90 72.82 5.26
N GLY A 286 32.76 73.81 5.48
CA GLY A 286 32.79 75.23 5.17
C GLY A 286 33.54 75.86 6.36
N ASP A 287 34.60 76.62 6.09
CA ASP A 287 35.21 77.60 7.00
C ASP A 287 35.71 78.77 6.15
#